data_AF-A0A6J8E274-F1
#
_entry.id   AF-A0A6J8E274-F1
#
_cell.length_a   1.000
_cell.length_b   1.000
_cell.length_c   1.000
_cell.angle_alpha   90.00
_cell.angle_beta   90.00
_cell.angle_gamma   90.00
#
_symmetry.space_group_name_H-M   'P 1'
#
loop_
_entity.id
_entity.type
_entity.pdbx_description
1 polymer ?
#
loop_
_entity_poly.entity_id
_entity_poly.type
_entity_poly.pdbx_seq_one_letter_code
_entity_poly.pdbx_strand_id
1 'polypeptide(L)'
;MKNSKERQRKKIRKKKTLKSKGTKLKDLQEDKSSLLERLKEHGESSNVHGISHILTRKSKFRKCVWIVSFLGLTAFAGYQLMQIYLLYKSYPTQTNVKIDFKPLPFPMVSICNMNPIRLSQVENVNSVLLKAILRGDDISLAVNNYKAEYSDFIGDDVDYDTNENKIRSDPYIAYQLFLNKMEQQPV
;
A
#
# COMPACT_ATOMS: atom_id res chain seq x y z
N MET A 1 58.33 41.68 52.87
CA MET A 1 58.20 40.19 52.86
C MET A 1 56.97 39.59 52.15
N LYS A 2 55.95 40.36 51.71
CA LYS A 2 54.70 39.79 51.13
C LYS A 2 54.82 39.22 49.70
N ASN A 3 55.74 39.72 48.87
CA ASN A 3 55.89 39.32 47.45
C ASN A 3 56.45 37.90 47.21
N SER A 4 57.23 37.35 48.15
CA SER A 4 57.82 36.01 47.99
C SER A 4 56.78 34.89 48.17
N LYS A 5 55.88 35.04 49.16
CA LYS A 5 54.85 34.04 49.48
C LYS A 5 53.81 33.88 48.37
N GLU A 6 53.44 34.96 47.69
CA GLU A 6 52.45 34.91 46.60
C GLU A 6 53.01 34.26 45.32
N ARG A 7 54.28 34.54 44.99
CA ARG A 7 54.99 33.85 43.88
C ARG A 7 55.08 32.35 44.13
N GLN A 8 55.32 31.92 45.37
CA GLN A 8 55.33 30.50 45.71
C GLN A 8 53.95 29.85 45.59
N ARG A 9 52.87 30.51 46.04
CA ARG A 9 51.50 30.02 45.90
C ARG A 9 51.09 29.85 44.43
N LYS A 10 51.45 30.80 43.55
CA LYS A 10 51.19 30.71 42.09
C LYS A 10 51.93 29.52 41.45
N LYS A 11 53.17 29.23 41.86
CA LYS A 11 53.94 28.06 41.40
C LYS A 11 53.31 26.73 41.83
N ILE A 12 52.84 26.64 43.08
CA ILE A 12 52.17 25.45 43.61
C ILE A 12 50.86 25.17 42.87
N ARG A 13 50.06 26.22 42.60
CA ARG A 13 48.79 26.09 41.87
C ARG A 13 49.00 25.60 40.43
N LYS A 14 49.99 26.15 39.72
CA LYS A 14 50.40 25.68 38.38
C LYS A 14 50.85 24.21 38.39
N LYS A 15 51.68 23.81 39.37
CA LYS A 15 52.11 22.40 39.51
C LYS A 15 50.93 21.44 39.75
N LYS A 16 49.95 21.84 40.58
CA LYS A 16 48.74 21.03 40.82
C LYS A 16 47.90 20.85 39.55
N THR A 17 47.70 21.90 38.77
CA THR A 17 46.95 21.82 37.49
C THR A 17 47.65 20.98 36.42
N LEU A 18 48.98 21.04 36.34
CA LEU A 18 49.76 20.22 35.41
C LEU A 18 49.73 18.73 35.80
N LYS A 19 49.80 18.43 37.10
CA LYS A 19 49.73 17.05 37.61
C LYS A 19 48.35 16.43 37.36
N SER A 20 47.26 17.18 37.59
CA SER A 20 45.89 16.74 37.32
C SER A 20 45.60 16.54 35.83
N LYS A 21 46.14 17.40 34.96
CA LYS A 21 46.08 17.18 33.49
C LYS A 21 46.86 15.94 33.07
N GLY A 22 48.03 15.69 33.67
CA GLY A 22 48.84 14.51 33.41
C GLY A 22 48.19 13.20 33.86
N THR A 23 47.49 13.18 35.00
CA THR A 23 46.74 11.98 35.45
C THR A 23 45.53 11.74 34.56
N LYS A 24 44.74 12.76 34.25
CA LYS A 24 43.55 12.63 33.39
C LYS A 24 43.90 12.15 31.97
N LEU A 25 45.05 12.54 31.44
CA LEU A 25 45.51 12.07 30.13
C LEU A 25 45.98 10.61 30.16
N LYS A 26 46.54 10.15 31.28
CA LYS A 26 46.92 8.75 31.49
C LYS A 26 45.69 7.85 31.60
N ASP A 27 44.70 8.27 32.37
CA ASP A 27 43.46 7.49 32.57
C ASP A 27 42.69 7.32 31.25
N LEU A 28 42.58 8.38 30.42
CA LEU A 28 41.98 8.30 29.08
C LEU A 28 42.80 7.46 28.09
N GLN A 29 44.11 7.38 28.29
CA GLN A 29 44.99 6.61 27.41
C GLN A 29 44.93 5.12 27.77
N GLU A 30 44.77 4.79 29.04
CA GLU A 30 44.58 3.44 29.57
C GLU A 30 43.23 2.83 29.15
N ASP A 31 42.15 3.62 29.22
CA ASP A 31 40.82 3.21 28.77
C ASP A 31 40.76 2.98 27.24
N LYS A 32 41.44 3.83 26.46
CA LYS A 32 41.56 3.61 25.01
C LYS A 32 42.34 2.34 24.67
N SER A 33 43.41 2.02 25.40
CA SER A 33 44.18 0.80 25.15
C SER A 33 43.38 -0.46 25.47
N SER A 34 42.63 -0.48 26.57
CA SER A 34 41.82 -1.64 26.97
C SER A 34 40.65 -1.88 26.02
N LEU A 35 40.00 -0.81 25.54
CA LEU A 35 38.92 -0.91 24.55
C LEU A 35 39.43 -1.35 23.18
N LEU A 36 40.59 -0.85 22.74
CA LEU A 36 41.18 -1.28 21.47
C LEU A 36 41.60 -2.75 21.51
N GLU A 37 42.09 -3.23 22.65
CA GLU A 37 42.44 -4.63 22.85
C GLU A 37 41.21 -5.54 22.75
N ARG A 38 40.13 -5.18 23.44
CA ARG A 38 38.84 -5.88 23.36
C ARG A 38 38.24 -5.87 21.95
N LEU A 39 38.29 -4.73 21.27
CA LEU A 39 37.81 -4.60 19.89
C LEU A 39 38.64 -5.43 18.92
N LYS A 40 39.96 -5.54 19.16
CA LYS A 40 40.86 -6.38 18.35
C LYS A 40 40.55 -7.86 18.53
N GLU A 41 40.39 -8.31 19.77
CA GLU A 41 40.02 -9.70 20.08
C GLU A 41 38.65 -10.08 19.47
N HIS A 42 37.66 -9.17 19.58
CA HIS A 42 36.36 -9.35 18.93
C HIS A 42 36.44 -9.29 17.40
N GLY A 43 37.24 -8.37 16.85
CA GLY A 43 37.39 -8.20 15.41
C GLY A 43 38.09 -9.38 14.72
N GLU A 44 39.01 -10.04 15.42
CA GLU A 44 39.70 -11.25 14.96
C GLU A 44 38.81 -12.50 15.06
N SER A 45 37.88 -12.55 16.02
CA SER A 45 36.92 -13.66 16.20
C SER A 45 35.61 -13.49 15.42
N SER A 46 35.32 -12.28 14.93
CA SER A 46 34.07 -12.01 14.20
C SER A 46 34.11 -12.52 12.76
N ASN A 47 32.96 -12.99 12.26
CA ASN A 47 32.77 -13.33 10.84
C ASN A 47 32.76 -12.09 9.91
N VAL A 48 32.88 -10.87 10.46
CA VAL A 48 32.90 -9.63 9.68
C VAL A 48 34.32 -9.38 9.18
N HIS A 49 34.60 -9.91 7.98
CA HIS A 49 35.93 -9.96 7.37
C HIS A 49 36.64 -8.58 7.26
N GLY A 50 35.88 -7.48 7.20
CA GLY A 50 36.46 -6.13 7.11
C GLY A 50 37.07 -5.60 8.41
N ILE A 51 36.57 -6.02 9.57
CA ILE A 51 36.95 -5.44 10.88
C ILE A 51 38.37 -5.89 11.28
N SER A 52 38.72 -7.15 11.04
CA SER A 52 40.07 -7.69 11.29
C SER A 52 41.15 -6.92 10.51
N HIS A 53 40.90 -6.57 9.25
CA HIS A 53 41.86 -5.82 8.45
C HIS A 53 42.04 -4.36 8.90
N ILE A 54 41.01 -3.75 9.46
CA ILE A 54 41.08 -2.38 10.02
C ILE A 54 41.92 -2.37 11.31
N LEU A 55 41.80 -3.40 12.15
CA LEU A 55 42.44 -3.46 13.46
C LEU A 55 43.91 -3.94 13.39
N THR A 56 44.22 -4.89 12.50
CA THR A 56 45.53 -5.58 12.49
C THR A 56 46.61 -4.86 11.65
N ARG A 57 46.24 -4.00 10.68
CA ARG A 57 47.22 -3.35 9.77
C ARG A 57 47.97 -2.19 10.45
N LYS A 58 49.32 -2.16 10.36
CA LYS A 58 50.15 -1.05 10.91
C LYS A 58 50.20 0.20 10.02
N SER A 59 50.07 0.05 8.70
CA SER A 59 50.13 1.17 7.74
C SER A 59 48.84 2.00 7.76
N LYS A 60 48.97 3.32 7.98
CA LYS A 60 47.84 4.27 8.01
C LYS A 60 47.09 4.33 6.68
N PHE A 61 47.79 4.32 5.54
CA PHE A 61 47.17 4.36 4.22
C PHE A 61 46.29 3.12 3.97
N ARG A 62 46.82 1.92 4.24
CA ARG A 62 46.05 0.68 4.07
C ARG A 62 44.83 0.62 5.00
N LYS A 63 44.95 1.15 6.23
CA LYS A 63 43.81 1.30 7.15
C LYS A 63 42.73 2.20 6.57
N CYS A 64 43.09 3.37 6.02
CA CYS A 64 42.14 4.27 5.38
C CYS A 64 41.39 3.59 4.24
N VAL A 65 42.09 2.84 3.36
CA VAL A 65 41.45 2.08 2.28
C VAL A 65 40.44 1.09 2.83
N TRP A 66 40.80 0.27 3.83
CA TRP A 66 39.87 -0.69 4.43
C TRP A 66 38.67 -0.04 5.12
N ILE A 67 38.86 1.09 5.79
CA ILE A 67 37.78 1.85 6.41
C ILE A 67 36.81 2.38 5.35
N VAL A 68 37.33 3.00 4.29
CA VAL A 68 36.51 3.53 3.19
C VAL A 68 35.76 2.41 2.49
N SER A 69 36.43 1.29 2.19
CA SER A 69 35.79 0.13 1.58
C SER A 69 34.72 -0.47 2.49
N PHE A 70 34.98 -0.60 3.79
CA PHE A 70 34.00 -1.13 4.74
C PHE A 70 32.77 -0.23 4.83
N LEU A 71 32.97 1.09 5.00
CA LEU A 71 31.88 2.07 5.04
C LEU A 71 31.08 2.09 3.74
N GLY A 72 31.76 2.05 2.59
CA GLY A 72 31.13 2.02 1.27
C GLY A 72 30.28 0.76 1.08
N LEU A 73 30.82 -0.41 1.43
CA LEU A 73 30.08 -1.68 1.36
C LEU A 73 28.89 -1.70 2.32
N THR A 74 29.03 -1.20 3.55
CA THR A 74 27.94 -1.12 4.51
C THR A 74 26.85 -0.17 4.03
N ALA A 75 27.20 0.99 3.49
CA ALA A 75 26.24 1.94 2.93
C ALA A 75 25.51 1.35 1.72
N PHE A 76 26.24 0.71 0.81
CA PHE A 76 25.66 0.03 -0.35
C PHE A 76 24.73 -1.11 0.04
N ALA A 77 25.13 -1.94 1.02
CA ALA A 77 24.28 -3.00 1.55
C ALA A 77 23.01 -2.45 2.20
N GLY A 78 23.11 -1.36 2.95
CA GLY A 78 21.95 -0.65 3.53
C GLY A 78 21.00 -0.11 2.46
N TYR A 79 21.55 0.47 1.39
CA TYR A 79 20.76 0.90 0.24
C TYR A 79 20.02 -0.28 -0.42
N GLN A 80 20.71 -1.39 -0.68
CA GLN A 80 20.09 -2.58 -1.28
C GLN A 80 19.02 -3.19 -0.39
N LEU A 81 19.24 -3.23 0.93
CA LEU A 81 18.24 -3.70 1.88
C LEU A 81 16.99 -2.82 1.85
N MET A 82 17.16 -1.50 1.72
CA MET A 82 16.04 -0.56 1.58
C MET A 82 15.25 -0.79 0.28
N GLN A 83 15.94 -1.03 -0.84
CA GLN A 83 15.29 -1.38 -2.11
C GLN A 83 14.48 -2.68 -2.00
N ILE A 84 15.07 -3.73 -1.41
CA ILE A 84 14.38 -5.01 -1.19
C ILE A 84 13.17 -4.83 -0.27
N TYR A 85 13.30 -4.01 0.78
CA TYR A 85 12.19 -3.71 1.68
C TYR A 85 11.03 -2.99 0.97
N LEU A 86 11.33 -2.01 0.12
CA LEU A 86 10.32 -1.34 -0.69
C LEU A 86 9.64 -2.31 -1.67
N LEU A 87 10.41 -3.18 -2.30
CA LEU A 87 9.88 -4.23 -3.18
C LEU A 87 8.97 -5.18 -2.40
N TYR A 88 9.36 -5.63 -1.21
CA TYR A 88 8.51 -6.44 -0.35
C TYR A 88 7.21 -5.73 0.02
N LYS A 89 7.28 -4.44 0.39
CA LYS A 89 6.11 -3.62 0.72
C LYS A 89 5.19 -3.36 -0.49
N SER A 90 5.69 -3.46 -1.72
CA SER A 90 4.86 -3.34 -2.92
C SER A 90 3.95 -4.56 -3.16
N TYR A 91 4.06 -5.61 -2.33
CA TYR A 91 3.31 -6.86 -2.43
C TYR A 91 3.22 -7.40 -3.87
N PRO A 92 4.36 -7.53 -4.59
CA PRO A 92 4.35 -7.96 -5.97
C PRO A 92 3.93 -9.43 -6.04
N THR A 93 2.92 -9.73 -6.84
CA THR A 93 2.48 -11.10 -7.09
C THR A 93 3.12 -11.62 -8.37
N GLN A 94 3.72 -12.82 -8.28
CA GLN A 94 4.28 -13.52 -9.44
C GLN A 94 3.38 -14.71 -9.77
N THR A 95 2.70 -14.65 -10.90
CA THR A 95 1.85 -15.75 -11.39
C THR A 95 2.66 -16.68 -12.29
N ASN A 96 2.89 -17.91 -11.86
CA ASN A 96 3.51 -18.94 -12.70
C ASN A 96 2.42 -19.81 -13.33
N VAL A 97 2.26 -19.72 -14.64
CA VAL A 97 1.30 -20.54 -15.40
C VAL A 97 1.99 -21.83 -15.83
N LYS A 98 1.46 -22.97 -15.40
CA LYS A 98 1.88 -24.30 -15.83
C LYS A 98 0.72 -24.99 -16.53
N ILE A 99 1.02 -25.69 -17.61
CA ILE A 99 0.04 -26.46 -18.39
C ILE A 99 0.22 -27.94 -18.00
N ASP A 100 -0.76 -28.48 -17.28
CA ASP A 100 -0.80 -29.89 -16.90
C ASP A 100 -1.89 -30.62 -17.73
N PHE A 101 -1.54 -31.75 -18.33
CA PHE A 101 -2.50 -32.60 -19.06
C PHE A 101 -3.09 -33.65 -18.12
N LYS A 102 -4.06 -33.24 -17.29
CA LYS A 102 -4.86 -34.13 -16.45
C LYS A 102 -6.29 -34.19 -16.99
N PRO A 103 -7.01 -35.31 -16.82
CA PRO A 103 -8.44 -35.34 -17.13
C PRO A 103 -9.18 -34.40 -16.16
N LEU A 104 -9.82 -33.35 -16.70
CA LEU A 104 -10.64 -32.41 -15.95
C LEU A 104 -12.12 -32.83 -15.99
N PRO A 105 -12.91 -32.50 -14.93
CA PRO A 105 -14.35 -32.68 -14.99
C PRO A 105 -14.94 -31.82 -16.12
N PHE A 106 -15.94 -32.36 -16.80
CA PHE A 106 -16.67 -31.60 -17.82
C PHE A 106 -17.37 -30.40 -17.15
N PRO A 107 -17.25 -29.17 -17.70
CA PRO A 107 -17.80 -27.98 -17.08
C PRO A 107 -19.32 -27.97 -17.16
N MET A 108 -19.96 -27.17 -16.29
CA MET A 108 -21.37 -26.83 -16.49
C MET A 108 -21.50 -26.03 -17.78
N VAL A 109 -22.29 -26.53 -18.70
CA VAL A 109 -22.66 -25.81 -19.92
C VAL A 109 -24.07 -25.28 -19.73
N SER A 110 -24.21 -23.96 -19.64
CA SER A 110 -25.52 -23.28 -19.64
C SER A 110 -25.81 -22.74 -21.02
N ILE A 111 -26.87 -23.25 -21.64
CA ILE A 111 -27.35 -22.78 -22.94
C ILE A 111 -28.51 -21.84 -22.68
N CYS A 112 -28.39 -20.58 -23.10
CA CYS A 112 -29.48 -19.62 -23.07
C CYS A 112 -30.01 -19.38 -24.48
N ASN A 113 -31.32 -19.21 -24.59
CA ASN A 113 -31.92 -18.69 -25.81
C ASN A 113 -31.58 -17.20 -25.95
N MET A 114 -31.12 -16.77 -27.12
CA MET A 114 -30.86 -15.36 -27.42
C MET A 114 -32.11 -14.49 -27.37
N ASN A 115 -33.28 -15.11 -27.49
CA ASN A 115 -34.53 -14.41 -27.30
C ASN A 115 -34.83 -14.25 -25.79
N PRO A 116 -34.77 -13.02 -25.24
CA PRO A 116 -35.00 -12.79 -23.81
C PRO A 116 -36.47 -12.94 -23.43
N ILE A 117 -37.41 -12.81 -24.37
CA ILE A 117 -38.84 -12.73 -24.08
C ILE A 117 -39.64 -13.62 -25.02
N ARG A 118 -40.46 -14.51 -24.46
CA ARG A 118 -41.44 -15.28 -25.24
C ARG A 118 -42.65 -14.42 -25.52
N LEU A 119 -42.92 -14.09 -26.79
CA LEU A 119 -44.07 -13.27 -27.19
C LEU A 119 -45.41 -13.82 -26.69
N SER A 120 -45.56 -15.15 -26.63
CA SER A 120 -46.76 -15.79 -26.06
C SER A 120 -47.00 -15.46 -24.58
N GLN A 121 -45.94 -15.16 -23.82
CA GLN A 121 -46.05 -14.78 -22.41
C GLN A 121 -46.32 -13.28 -22.23
N VAL A 122 -46.00 -12.47 -23.24
CA VAL A 122 -46.31 -11.03 -23.24
C VAL A 122 -47.82 -10.80 -23.26
N GLU A 123 -48.61 -11.73 -23.80
CA GLU A 123 -50.07 -11.62 -23.83
C GLU A 123 -50.72 -11.73 -22.46
N ASN A 124 -50.10 -12.52 -21.56
CA ASN A 124 -50.55 -12.77 -20.19
C ASN A 124 -50.21 -11.62 -19.22
N VAL A 125 -49.54 -10.57 -19.70
CA VAL A 125 -49.20 -9.39 -18.90
C VAL A 125 -50.41 -8.45 -18.82
N ASN A 126 -50.94 -8.23 -17.61
CA ASN A 126 -52.13 -7.40 -17.39
C ASN A 126 -51.88 -5.89 -17.56
N SER A 127 -50.65 -5.43 -17.39
CA SER A 127 -50.31 -4.01 -17.53
C SER A 127 -50.08 -3.64 -18.99
N VAL A 128 -50.95 -2.79 -19.53
CA VAL A 128 -50.92 -2.29 -20.92
C VAL A 128 -49.56 -1.68 -21.27
N LEU A 129 -49.03 -0.82 -20.40
CA LEU A 129 -47.73 -0.17 -20.60
C LEU A 129 -46.58 -1.18 -20.70
N LEU A 130 -46.52 -2.15 -19.77
CA LEU A 130 -45.46 -3.17 -19.80
C LEU A 130 -45.56 -4.07 -21.03
N LYS A 131 -46.79 -4.39 -21.46
CA LYS A 131 -47.03 -5.20 -22.66
C LYS A 131 -46.52 -4.51 -23.92
N ALA A 132 -46.72 -3.20 -24.04
CA ALA A 132 -46.18 -2.39 -25.13
C ALA A 132 -44.65 -2.31 -25.10
N ILE A 133 -44.06 -2.11 -23.92
CA ILE A 133 -42.59 -2.12 -23.73
C ILE A 133 -41.98 -3.47 -24.12
N LEU A 134 -42.60 -4.58 -23.69
CA LEU A 134 -42.13 -5.94 -24.00
C LEU A 134 -42.28 -6.30 -25.48
N ARG A 135 -43.22 -5.67 -26.20
CA ARG A 135 -43.37 -5.81 -27.66
C ARG A 135 -42.42 -4.92 -28.46
N GLY A 136 -41.77 -3.95 -27.80
CA GLY A 136 -40.90 -2.96 -28.45
C GLY A 136 -41.69 -1.87 -29.19
N ASP A 137 -42.92 -1.60 -28.75
CA ASP A 137 -43.72 -0.49 -29.28
C ASP A 137 -43.09 0.85 -28.86
N ASP A 138 -43.37 1.93 -29.61
CA ASP A 138 -42.88 3.26 -29.26
C ASP A 138 -43.38 3.66 -27.86
N ILE A 139 -42.44 3.85 -26.94
CA ILE A 139 -42.71 4.15 -25.53
C ILE A 139 -43.53 5.43 -25.40
N SER A 140 -43.28 6.43 -26.24
CA SER A 140 -44.02 7.70 -26.20
C SER A 140 -45.47 7.49 -26.63
N LEU A 141 -45.71 6.66 -27.64
CA LEU A 141 -47.05 6.30 -28.09
C LEU A 141 -47.78 5.46 -27.03
N ALA A 142 -47.11 4.48 -26.44
CA ALA A 142 -47.67 3.60 -25.42
C ALA A 142 -48.03 4.34 -24.13
N VAL A 143 -47.17 5.26 -23.68
CA VAL A 143 -47.42 6.11 -22.51
C VAL A 143 -48.55 7.09 -22.79
N ASN A 144 -48.60 7.71 -23.98
CA ASN A 144 -49.67 8.64 -24.34
C ASN A 144 -51.03 7.94 -24.45
N ASN A 145 -51.07 6.73 -25.03
CA ASN A 145 -52.29 5.92 -25.10
C ASN A 145 -52.74 5.45 -23.70
N TYR A 146 -51.81 5.05 -22.84
CA TYR A 146 -52.11 4.70 -21.45
C TYR A 146 -52.58 5.92 -20.62
N LYS A 147 -51.99 7.10 -20.86
CA LYS A 147 -52.39 8.35 -20.20
C LYS A 147 -53.77 8.81 -20.65
N ALA A 148 -54.10 8.64 -21.93
CA ALA A 148 -55.44 8.91 -22.47
C ALA A 148 -56.50 7.98 -21.86
N GLU A 149 -56.15 6.74 -21.49
CA GLU A 149 -57.05 5.79 -20.82
C GLU A 149 -57.29 6.14 -19.32
N TYR A 150 -56.47 7.01 -18.72
CA TYR A 150 -56.56 7.43 -17.31
C TYR A 150 -56.95 8.91 -17.12
N SER A 151 -56.84 9.76 -18.14
CA SER A 151 -57.28 11.17 -18.08
C SER A 151 -58.80 11.33 -18.01
N ASP A 152 -59.56 10.31 -18.41
CA ASP A 152 -61.02 10.29 -18.20
C ASP A 152 -61.40 10.12 -16.72
N PHE A 153 -60.46 9.81 -15.81
CA PHE A 153 -60.72 9.59 -14.38
C PHE A 153 -60.00 10.59 -13.45
N ILE A 154 -58.90 11.22 -13.87
CA ILE A 154 -58.25 12.31 -13.14
C ILE A 154 -58.42 13.59 -13.95
N GLY A 155 -59.34 14.46 -13.51
CA GLY A 155 -59.53 15.79 -14.08
C GLY A 155 -58.23 16.60 -14.12
N ASP A 156 -58.18 17.57 -15.03
CA ASP A 156 -57.03 18.34 -15.55
C ASP A 156 -56.19 19.16 -14.52
N ASP A 157 -55.95 18.67 -13.30
CA ASP A 157 -55.22 19.39 -12.24
C ASP A 157 -54.04 18.56 -11.67
N VAL A 158 -53.16 18.04 -12.54
CA VAL A 158 -51.81 17.62 -12.12
C VAL A 158 -50.76 18.30 -12.99
N ASP A 159 -50.31 19.46 -12.52
CA ASP A 159 -49.14 20.18 -13.03
C ASP A 159 -47.88 19.36 -12.72
N TYR A 160 -47.32 18.72 -13.74
CA TYR A 160 -45.97 18.15 -13.65
C TYR A 160 -44.99 19.29 -13.87
N ASP A 161 -44.59 19.93 -12.77
CA ASP A 161 -43.45 20.83 -12.75
C ASP A 161 -42.23 20.13 -13.38
N THR A 162 -41.78 20.69 -14.50
CA THR A 162 -40.62 20.21 -15.27
C THR A 162 -39.29 20.71 -14.69
N ASN A 163 -39.30 21.32 -13.51
CA ASN A 163 -38.10 21.82 -12.84
C ASN A 163 -38.08 21.52 -11.33
N GLU A 164 -37.99 20.25 -10.96
CA GLU A 164 -37.13 19.73 -9.88
C GLU A 164 -37.56 18.29 -9.57
N ASN A 165 -37.14 17.31 -10.38
CA ASN A 165 -36.93 15.95 -9.90
C ASN A 165 -36.11 15.15 -10.92
N LYS A 166 -34.81 15.23 -10.70
CA LYS A 166 -33.81 14.16 -10.82
C LYS A 166 -34.40 12.77 -10.51
N ILE A 167 -35.13 12.19 -11.46
CA ILE A 167 -35.28 10.74 -11.58
C ILE A 167 -34.90 10.44 -13.01
N ARG A 168 -33.59 10.39 -13.23
CA ARG A 168 -32.91 9.30 -13.93
C ARG A 168 -33.93 8.26 -14.45
N SER A 169 -34.47 8.54 -15.63
CA SER A 169 -35.16 7.59 -16.49
C SER A 169 -34.10 6.62 -16.99
N ASP A 170 -33.58 5.82 -16.06
CA ASP A 170 -32.66 4.75 -16.36
C ASP A 170 -33.57 3.55 -16.66
N PRO A 171 -33.71 3.15 -17.94
CA PRO A 171 -34.50 1.98 -18.31
C PRO A 171 -34.06 0.72 -17.54
N TYR A 172 -32.85 0.74 -16.96
CA TYR A 172 -32.37 -0.25 -16.02
C TYR A 172 -33.21 -0.37 -14.73
N ILE A 173 -33.77 0.70 -14.17
CA ILE A 173 -34.56 0.61 -12.91
C ILE A 173 -35.89 -0.11 -13.17
N ALA A 174 -36.55 0.22 -14.29
CA ALA A 174 -37.78 -0.47 -14.71
C ALA A 174 -37.51 -1.95 -15.04
N TYR A 175 -36.39 -2.24 -15.70
CA TYR A 175 -35.95 -3.60 -15.98
C TYR A 175 -35.60 -4.39 -14.70
N GLN A 176 -34.92 -3.77 -13.73
CA GLN A 176 -34.58 -4.39 -12.44
C GLN A 176 -35.82 -4.68 -11.58
N LEU A 177 -36.82 -3.78 -11.58
CA LEU A 177 -38.10 -4.03 -10.93
C LEU A 177 -38.88 -5.17 -11.59
N PHE A 178 -38.81 -5.30 -12.92
CA PHE A 178 -39.40 -6.41 -13.66
C PHE A 178 -38.69 -7.75 -13.35
N LEU A 179 -37.35 -7.78 -13.37
CA LEU A 179 -36.57 -8.97 -13.07
C LEU A 179 -36.80 -9.48 -11.64
N ASN A 180 -36.79 -8.58 -10.64
CA ASN A 180 -37.07 -8.95 -9.25
C ASN A 180 -38.49 -9.51 -9.06
N LYS A 181 -39.46 -9.09 -9.89
CA LYS A 181 -40.83 -9.60 -9.84
C LYS A 181 -40.99 -10.94 -10.53
N MET A 182 -40.17 -11.23 -11.54
CA MET A 182 -40.10 -12.54 -12.21
C MET A 182 -39.38 -13.59 -11.36
N GLU A 183 -38.44 -13.19 -10.49
CA GLU A 183 -37.71 -14.07 -9.58
C GLU A 183 -38.59 -14.61 -8.42
N GLN A 184 -39.77 -14.02 -8.18
CA GLN A 184 -40.69 -14.43 -7.11
C GLN A 184 -41.77 -15.44 -7.53
N GLN A 185 -41.74 -15.98 -8.75
CA GLN A 185 -42.60 -17.10 -9.13
C GLN A 185 -41.93 -18.42 -8.72
N PRO A 186 -42.53 -19.24 -7.84
CA PRO A 186 -42.01 -20.57 -7.55
C PRO A 186 -42.11 -21.45 -8.81
N VAL A 187 -41.08 -22.29 -9.00
CA VAL A 187 -41.02 -23.34 -10.02
C VAL A 187 -42.16 -24.33 -9.85
#